data_AF-A0A7W7SCE5-F1
#
_entry.id   AF-A0A7W7SCE5-F1
#
_cell.length_a   1.000
_cell.length_b   1.000
_cell.length_c   1.000
_cell.angle_alpha   90.00
_cell.angle_beta   90.00
_cell.angle_gamma   90.00
#
_symmetry.space_group_name_H-M   'P 1'
#
loop_
_entity.id
_entity.type
_entity.pdbx_description
1 polymer ?
#
loop_
_entity_poly.entity_id
_entity_poly.type
_entity_poly.pdbx_seq_one_letter_code
_entity_poly.pdbx_strand_id
1 'polypeptide(L)'
;MTAPALAALPHIMAVQAALEAAGLTVYVGGAPAAITLPKTYVVLYPDDGVASAASLADDRTRLDLLVQLTCVSTTWEGALGTADWARSALCGPLTVPGRQSWRPEELGGPPLQRDDDVTPPLYYLPVQYRLRSAPA
;
A
#
# COMPACT_ATOMS: atom_id res chain seq x y z
N MET A 1 -10.90 -10.03 -22.79
CA MET A 1 -10.00 -10.26 -21.65
C MET A 1 -9.78 -8.91 -20.99
N THR A 2 -10.66 -8.54 -20.06
CA THR A 2 -10.69 -7.21 -19.45
C THR A 2 -9.75 -7.21 -18.24
N ALA A 3 -8.84 -6.23 -18.20
CA ALA A 3 -7.59 -6.29 -17.43
C ALA A 3 -7.78 -6.37 -15.89
N PRO A 4 -7.04 -7.24 -15.19
CA PRO A 4 -7.07 -7.35 -13.71
C PRO A 4 -6.79 -6.03 -12.99
N ALA A 5 -6.02 -5.12 -13.60
CA ALA A 5 -5.71 -3.78 -13.08
C ALA A 5 -6.96 -2.94 -12.73
N LEU A 6 -8.09 -3.11 -13.43
CA LEU A 6 -9.31 -2.35 -13.13
C LEU A 6 -10.01 -2.83 -11.84
N ALA A 7 -9.85 -4.12 -11.49
CA ALA A 7 -10.45 -4.71 -10.29
C ALA A 7 -9.62 -4.42 -9.02
N ALA A 8 -8.30 -4.21 -9.18
CA ALA A 8 -7.40 -3.83 -8.09
C ALA A 8 -7.60 -2.37 -7.64
N LEU A 9 -7.96 -1.46 -8.57
CA LEU A 9 -8.04 -0.02 -8.33
C LEU A 9 -8.84 0.39 -7.07
N PRO A 10 -10.05 -0.14 -6.79
CA PRO A 10 -10.79 0.23 -5.58
C PRO A 10 -10.06 -0.13 -4.28
N HIS A 11 -9.26 -1.18 -4.26
CA HIS A 11 -8.48 -1.58 -3.09
C HIS A 11 -7.27 -0.68 -2.90
N ILE A 12 -6.61 -0.31 -3.99
CA ILE A 12 -5.49 0.65 -3.99
C ILE A 12 -5.97 2.00 -3.44
N MET A 13 -7.12 2.49 -3.92
CA MET A 13 -7.74 3.71 -3.40
C MET A 13 -8.14 3.59 -1.92
N ALA A 14 -8.63 2.43 -1.47
CA ALA A 14 -8.96 2.22 -0.06
C ALA A 14 -7.72 2.22 0.85
N VAL A 15 -6.59 1.66 0.40
CA VAL A 15 -5.31 1.76 1.11
C VAL A 15 -4.85 3.21 1.19
N GLN A 16 -4.86 3.93 0.07
CA GLN A 16 -4.48 5.33 0.03
C GLN A 16 -5.33 6.16 1.00
N ALA A 17 -6.66 6.00 0.96
CA ALA A 17 -7.57 6.72 1.84
C ALA A 17 -7.34 6.40 3.33
N ALA A 18 -7.05 5.14 3.68
CA ALA A 18 -6.77 4.74 5.05
C ALA A 18 -5.48 5.40 5.59
N LEU A 19 -4.44 5.46 4.76
CA LEU A 19 -3.16 6.08 5.10
C LEU A 19 -3.30 7.61 5.21
N GLU A 20 -4.01 8.25 4.28
CA GLU A 20 -4.28 9.69 4.31
C GLU A 20 -5.13 10.09 5.53
N ALA A 21 -6.11 9.26 5.91
CA ALA A 21 -6.90 9.46 7.12
C ALA A 21 -6.06 9.37 8.41
N ALA A 22 -4.93 8.65 8.37
CA ALA A 22 -3.94 8.62 9.44
C ALA A 22 -2.96 9.81 9.41
N GLY A 23 -3.17 10.78 8.51
CA GLY A 23 -2.33 11.97 8.37
C GLY A 23 -1.05 11.74 7.57
N LEU A 24 -0.91 10.63 6.86
CA LEU A 24 0.24 10.36 6.01
C LEU A 24 0.06 10.99 4.63
N THR A 25 1.12 11.58 4.09
CA THR A 25 1.14 11.95 2.67
C THR A 25 1.47 10.71 1.85
N VAL A 26 0.61 10.38 0.88
CA VAL A 26 0.74 9.17 0.06
C VAL A 26 0.87 9.54 -1.41
N TYR A 27 1.82 8.91 -2.10
CA TYR A 27 1.97 8.97 -3.54
C TYR A 27 1.82 7.58 -4.14
N VAL A 28 1.28 7.46 -5.36
CA VAL A 28 1.08 6.17 -6.02
C VAL A 28 2.04 6.04 -7.19
N GLY A 29 2.79 4.94 -7.26
CA GLY A 29 3.72 4.62 -8.34
C GLY A 29 5.02 5.46 -8.36
N GLY A 30 5.12 6.50 -7.55
CA GLY A 30 6.31 7.33 -7.40
C GLY A 30 6.00 8.64 -6.69
N ALA A 31 6.99 9.21 -6.00
CA ALA A 31 6.88 10.58 -5.50
C ALA A 31 7.05 11.57 -6.67
N PRO A 32 6.37 12.73 -6.65
CA PRO A 32 6.52 13.73 -7.70
C PRO A 32 7.95 14.27 -7.73
N ALA A 33 8.43 14.69 -8.91
CA ALA A 33 9.70 15.39 -9.09
C ALA A 33 9.64 16.85 -8.58
N ALA A 34 9.05 17.05 -7.40
CA ALA A 34 8.90 18.36 -6.78
C ALA A 34 10.22 18.79 -6.12
N ILE A 35 10.48 20.10 -6.15
CA ILE A 35 11.65 20.72 -5.51
C ILE A 35 11.58 20.54 -3.97
N THR A 36 10.38 20.42 -3.41
CA THR A 36 10.16 20.24 -1.97
C THR A 36 9.16 19.11 -1.73
N LEU A 37 9.65 17.99 -1.20
CA LEU A 37 8.82 16.92 -0.67
C LEU A 37 8.62 17.10 0.85
N PRO A 38 7.53 16.54 1.43
CA PRO A 38 7.37 16.48 2.87
C PRO A 38 8.54 15.76 3.55
N LYS A 39 8.78 16.04 4.83
CA LYS A 39 9.81 15.36 5.63
C LYS A 39 9.58 13.85 5.77
N THR A 40 8.32 13.42 5.68
CA THR A 40 7.86 12.04 5.79
C THR A 40 6.72 11.82 4.80
N TYR A 41 6.80 10.77 4.01
CA TYR A 41 5.75 10.38 3.07
C TYR A 41 5.80 8.89 2.78
N VAL A 42 4.74 8.35 2.17
CA VAL A 42 4.64 6.96 1.75
C VAL A 42 4.50 6.90 0.24
N VAL A 43 5.25 6.02 -0.42
CA VAL A 43 5.02 5.67 -1.82
C VAL A 43 4.39 4.28 -1.90
N LEU A 44 3.17 4.24 -2.42
CA LEU A 44 2.38 3.03 -2.65
C LEU A 44 2.70 2.47 -4.05
N TYR A 45 3.27 1.27 -4.08
CA TYR A 45 3.48 0.50 -5.30
C TYR A 45 2.53 -0.70 -5.30
N PRO A 46 1.40 -0.61 -6.02
CA PRO A 46 0.51 -1.75 -6.19
C PRO A 46 1.07 -2.73 -7.23
N ASP A 47 0.85 -4.01 -7.00
CA ASP A 47 0.95 -5.04 -8.03
C ASP A 47 -0.33 -5.02 -8.91
N ASP A 48 -0.30 -5.63 -10.09
CA ASP A 48 -1.47 -5.75 -10.97
C ASP A 48 -2.57 -6.65 -10.34
N GLY A 49 -2.19 -7.46 -9.34
CA GLY A 49 -3.07 -8.36 -8.61
C GLY A 49 -3.49 -9.59 -9.41
N VAL A 50 -3.99 -10.61 -8.72
CA VAL A 50 -4.48 -11.84 -9.33
C VAL A 50 -5.92 -12.10 -8.89
N ALA A 51 -6.84 -12.09 -9.86
CA ALA A 51 -8.19 -12.56 -9.65
C ALA A 51 -8.18 -14.09 -9.65
N SER A 52 -8.63 -14.71 -8.55
CA SER A 52 -8.82 -16.16 -8.49
C SER A 52 -10.31 -16.47 -8.53
N ALA A 53 -10.72 -17.30 -9.49
CA ALA A 53 -12.07 -17.86 -9.50
C ALA A 53 -12.22 -18.77 -8.28
N ALA A 54 -13.12 -18.44 -7.36
CA ALA A 54 -13.42 -19.33 -6.25
C ALA A 54 -14.55 -20.26 -6.66
N SER A 55 -14.20 -21.50 -7.06
CA SER A 55 -15.11 -22.64 -7.29
C SER A 55 -15.84 -22.68 -8.65
N LEU A 56 -16.05 -23.91 -9.15
CA LEU A 56 -16.93 -24.20 -10.31
C LEU A 56 -18.43 -24.15 -9.94
N ALA A 57 -18.74 -24.06 -8.65
CA ALA A 57 -20.10 -24.11 -8.12
C ALA A 57 -20.66 -22.73 -7.74
N ASP A 58 -19.85 -21.67 -7.76
CA ASP A 58 -20.24 -20.33 -7.32
C ASP A 58 -19.36 -19.28 -7.99
N ASP A 59 -19.94 -18.22 -8.58
CA ASP A 59 -19.22 -17.22 -9.37
C ASP A 59 -18.62 -16.10 -8.49
N ARG A 60 -17.96 -16.51 -7.39
CA ARG A 60 -17.39 -15.59 -6.40
C ARG A 60 -15.89 -15.41 -6.66
N THR A 61 -15.54 -14.47 -7.52
CA THR A 61 -14.13 -14.13 -7.76
C THR A 61 -13.49 -13.50 -6.52
N ARG A 62 -12.57 -14.23 -5.88
CA ARG A 62 -11.74 -13.69 -4.79
C ARG A 62 -10.61 -12.87 -5.40
N LEU A 63 -10.36 -11.72 -4.80
CA LEU A 63 -9.22 -10.89 -5.17
C LEU A 63 -8.09 -11.15 -4.18
N ASP A 64 -6.90 -11.35 -4.72
CA ASP A 64 -5.64 -11.35 -3.99
C ASP A 64 -4.70 -10.33 -4.64
N LEU A 65 -4.19 -9.40 -3.85
CA LEU A 65 -3.40 -8.27 -4.33
C LEU A 65 -2.25 -8.01 -3.37
N LEU A 66 -1.05 -7.83 -3.93
CA LEU A 66 0.10 -7.35 -3.17
C LEU A 66 0.26 -5.85 -3.37
N VAL A 67 0.60 -5.17 -2.27
CA VAL A 67 0.99 -3.76 -2.31
C VAL A 67 2.26 -3.58 -1.49
N GLN A 68 3.17 -2.76 -1.98
CA GLN A 68 4.35 -2.33 -1.23
C GLN A 68 4.18 -0.87 -0.81
N LEU A 69 4.32 -0.61 0.49
CA LEU A 69 4.44 0.72 1.05
C LEU A 69 5.91 1.04 1.27
N THR A 70 6.45 2.03 0.59
CA THR A 70 7.80 2.54 0.85
C THR A 70 7.68 3.78 1.72
N CYS A 71 7.99 3.65 3.00
CA CYS A 71 7.94 4.74 3.97
C CYS A 71 9.25 5.52 3.91
N VAL A 72 9.20 6.80 3.54
CA VAL A 72 10.39 7.61 3.27
C VAL A 72 10.47 8.79 4.23
N SER A 73 11.68 9.11 4.68
CA SER A 73 11.93 10.30 5.48
C SER A 73 13.36 10.83 5.36
N THR A 74 13.59 12.08 5.76
CA THR A 74 14.93 12.66 5.89
C THR A 74 15.71 12.11 7.09
N THR A 75 15.07 11.40 8.03
CA THR A 75 15.75 10.73 9.15
C THR A 75 15.32 9.27 9.28
N TRP A 76 16.16 8.44 9.89
CA TRP A 76 15.88 7.01 10.06
C TRP A 76 14.69 6.78 11.01
N GLU A 77 14.57 7.58 12.07
CA GLU A 77 13.44 7.54 13.00
C GLU A 77 12.13 7.91 12.31
N GLY A 78 12.17 8.91 11.42
CA GLY A 78 11.01 9.35 10.67
C GLY A 78 10.48 8.27 9.74
N ALA A 79 11.38 7.52 9.09
CA ALA A 79 11.00 6.39 8.24
C ALA A 79 10.37 5.24 9.05
N LEU A 80 10.95 4.90 10.20
CA LEU A 80 10.38 3.90 11.12
C LEU A 80 9.02 4.32 11.68
N GLY A 81 8.90 5.56 12.16
CA GLY A 81 7.65 6.10 12.69
C GLY A 81 6.55 6.17 11.64
N THR A 82 6.90 6.51 10.40
CA THR A 82 5.98 6.47 9.26
C THR A 82 5.45 5.06 9.01
N ALA A 83 6.31 4.04 9.10
CA ALA A 83 5.89 2.65 8.97
C ALA A 83 4.97 2.20 10.11
N ASP A 84 5.22 2.63 11.35
CA ASP A 84 4.34 2.33 12.49
C ASP A 84 2.97 2.99 12.34
N TRP A 85 2.91 4.22 11.83
CA TRP A 85 1.64 4.88 11.52
C TRP A 85 0.89 4.17 10.41
N ALA A 86 1.60 3.72 9.36
CA ALA A 86 1.01 2.93 8.29
C ALA A 86 0.45 1.58 8.79
N ARG A 87 1.17 0.88 9.67
CA ARG A 87 0.69 -0.35 10.33
C ARG A 87 -0.58 -0.10 11.14
N SER A 88 -0.62 1.00 11.89
CA SER A 88 -1.79 1.39 12.66
C SER A 88 -2.99 1.68 11.74
N ALA A 89 -2.77 2.41 10.64
CA ALA A 89 -3.80 2.70 9.65
C ALA A 89 -4.36 1.42 8.98
N LEU A 90 -3.53 0.39 8.80
CA LEU A 90 -3.89 -0.88 8.17
C LEU A 90 -4.21 -2.00 9.17
N CYS A 91 -4.45 -1.67 10.44
CA CYS A 91 -4.73 -2.67 11.48
C CYS A 91 -6.12 -3.32 11.34
N GLY A 92 -7.04 -2.69 10.61
CA GLY A 92 -8.40 -3.16 10.38
C GLY A 92 -8.70 -3.54 8.92
N PRO A 93 -9.89 -4.12 8.65
CA PRO A 93 -10.36 -4.34 7.28
C PRO A 93 -10.52 -3.04 6.50
N LEU A 94 -10.20 -3.06 5.20
CA LEU A 94 -10.40 -1.92 4.30
C LEU A 94 -11.85 -1.83 3.83
N THR A 95 -12.40 -0.62 3.83
CA THR A 95 -13.72 -0.35 3.25
C THR A 95 -13.63 -0.27 1.73
N VAL A 96 -14.17 -1.27 1.04
CA VAL A 96 -14.23 -1.31 -0.44
C VAL A 96 -15.69 -1.52 -0.85
N PRO A 97 -16.30 -0.62 -1.63
CA PRO A 97 -17.69 -0.74 -2.04
C PRO A 97 -18.00 -2.08 -2.72
N GLY A 98 -19.08 -2.75 -2.27
CA GLY A 98 -19.55 -4.02 -2.83
C GLY A 98 -18.67 -5.24 -2.49
N ARG A 99 -17.70 -5.11 -1.58
CA ARG A 99 -16.79 -6.20 -1.21
C ARG A 99 -16.61 -6.30 0.29
N GLN A 100 -16.47 -7.54 0.76
CA GLN A 100 -16.00 -7.84 2.10
C GLN A 100 -14.48 -8.03 2.07
N SER A 101 -13.75 -7.09 2.66
CA SER A 101 -12.29 -7.15 2.76
C SER A 101 -11.85 -7.83 4.05
N TRP A 102 -10.75 -8.57 3.99
CA TRP A 102 -10.03 -8.97 5.20
C TRP A 102 -9.04 -7.87 5.61
N ARG A 103 -8.55 -7.96 6.86
CA ARG A 103 -7.46 -7.12 7.33
C ARG A 103 -6.23 -7.31 6.41
N PRO A 104 -5.55 -6.22 5.98
CA PRO A 104 -4.26 -6.31 5.32
C PRO A 104 -3.25 -7.13 6.14
N GLU A 105 -2.59 -8.08 5.49
CA GLU A 105 -1.59 -8.93 6.12
C GLU A 105 -0.19 -8.40 5.80
N GLU A 106 0.56 -7.99 6.83
CA GLU A 106 1.95 -7.55 6.67
C GLU A 106 2.85 -8.76 6.38
N LEU A 107 3.55 -8.73 5.26
CA LEU A 107 4.49 -9.77 4.82
C LEU A 107 5.95 -9.43 5.18
N GLY A 108 6.18 -8.24 5.74
CA GLY A 108 7.50 -7.70 6.01
C GLY A 108 8.14 -7.09 4.77
N GLY A 109 9.46 -6.96 4.78
CA GLY A 109 10.22 -6.38 3.69
C GLY A 109 11.71 -6.29 4.03
N PRO A 110 12.52 -5.78 3.09
CA PRO A 110 13.91 -5.41 3.36
C PRO A 110 14.05 -4.52 4.61
N PRO A 111 15.21 -4.55 5.28
CA PRO A 111 15.46 -3.65 6.40
C PRO A 111 15.48 -2.19 5.94
N LEU A 112 15.47 -1.26 6.91
CA LEU A 112 15.64 0.17 6.66
C LEU A 112 16.92 0.41 5.84
N GLN A 113 16.81 1.20 4.79
CA GLN A 113 17.91 1.57 3.91
C GLN A 113 18.04 3.09 3.85
N ARG A 114 19.23 3.53 3.45
CA ARG A 114 19.53 4.94 3.17
C ARG A 114 19.82 5.07 1.69
N ASP A 115 19.21 6.06 1.06
CA ASP A 115 19.44 6.46 -0.31
C ASP A 115 20.34 7.71 -0.31
N ASP A 116 21.58 7.54 -0.77
CA ASP A 116 22.55 8.62 -0.92
C ASP A 116 22.60 9.17 -2.36
N ASP A 117 21.84 8.60 -3.30
CA ASP A 117 21.74 9.07 -4.68
C ASP A 117 20.80 10.29 -4.81
N VAL A 118 19.97 10.52 -3.79
CA VAL A 118 19.12 11.72 -3.64
C VAL A 118 19.82 12.73 -2.73
N THR A 119 19.75 14.02 -3.08
CA THR A 119 20.28 15.12 -2.24
C THR A 119 19.15 16.04 -1.79
N PRO A 120 18.93 16.22 -0.47
CA PRO A 120 19.63 15.56 0.64
C PRO A 120 19.31 14.06 0.73
N PRO A 121 20.20 13.23 1.32
CA PRO A 121 19.98 11.80 1.49
C PRO A 121 18.68 11.49 2.23
N LEU A 122 18.04 10.40 1.84
CA LEU A 122 16.78 9.92 2.41
C LEU A 122 16.95 8.56 3.06
N TYR A 123 16.07 8.23 3.99
CA TYR A 123 15.91 6.91 4.56
C TYR A 123 14.58 6.34 4.10
N TYR A 124 14.56 5.06 3.75
CA TYR A 124 13.34 4.39 3.32
C TYR A 124 13.20 2.99 3.92
N LEU A 125 11.97 2.63 4.24
CA LEU A 125 11.58 1.30 4.70
C LEU A 125 10.44 0.76 3.83
N PRO A 126 10.71 -0.22 2.95
CA PRO A 126 9.68 -0.92 2.21
C PRO A 126 9.00 -1.98 3.08
N VAL A 127 7.67 -2.00 3.09
CA VAL A 127 6.84 -2.99 3.78
C VAL A 127 5.79 -3.50 2.81
N GLN A 128 5.72 -4.81 2.63
CA GLN A 128 4.74 -5.47 1.76
C GLN A 128 3.51 -5.89 2.54
N TYR A 129 2.36 -5.72 1.92
CA TYR A 129 1.06 -6.14 2.43
C TYR A 129 0.30 -6.97 1.40
N ARG A 130 -0.38 -8.00 1.89
CA ARG A 130 -1.35 -8.77 1.12
C ARG A 130 -2.76 -8.30 1.44
N LEU A 131 -3.50 -7.96 0.39
CA LEU A 131 -4.90 -7.56 0.43
C LEU A 131 -5.74 -8.71 -0.11
N ARG A 132 -6.80 -9.04 0.60
CA ARG A 132 -7.75 -10.06 0.17
C ARG A 132 -9.16 -9.52 0.32
N SER A 133 -10.05 -9.97 -0.57
CA SER A 133 -11.46 -9.60 -0.50
C SER A 133 -12.34 -10.50 -1.36
N ALA A 134 -13.59 -10.65 -0.95
CA ALA A 134 -14.64 -11.38 -1.65
C ALA A 134 -15.82 -10.45 -1.98
N PRO A 135 -16.65 -10.78 -2.97
CA PRO A 135 -17.93 -10.11 -3.18
C PRO A 135 -18.79 -10.18 -1.90
N ALA A 136 -19.42 -9.06 -1.53
CA ALA A 136 -20.34 -8.97 -0.39
C ALA A 136 -21.75 -9.47 -0.74
#